data_AF-A0A1V4R8X8-F1
#
_entry.id   AF-A0A1V4R8X8-F1
#
_cell.length_a   1.000
_cell.length_b   1.000
_cell.length_c   1.000
_cell.angle_alpha   90.00
_cell.angle_beta   90.00
_cell.angle_gamma   90.00
#
_symmetry.space_group_name_H-M   'P 1'
#
loop_
_entity.id
_entity.type
_entity.pdbx_description
1 polymer ?
#
loop_
_entity_poly.entity_id
_entity_poly.type
_entity_poly.pdbx_seq_one_letter_code
_entity_poly.pdbx_strand_id
1 'polypeptide(L)'
;MEDAGAVALIGNTATTYLNFSVAMVTGNQNPFNGFSPDEMGLFDAMMHPEYNSIGQVLTEVKVAADRVTGMGEDLITWHNYAMNLLGDPSLSFFVGIPQEMNATYQFYPGSNPLITVQAEPGAYFAITDENGVLLGADFTGNDGSGFLNLDPVTTDNIILCITAKNKIPFLVEIIVTGSTQNLLANSQNQLSNYPNPFNPITTISFNLTTENLENAELAIYNVKGQKVKGLSPSLCHPEPFDKLRTGSVEGRGKTTVIWNGRDNTNEQVSSGIYYCVLKQNNTIIASKKMILIK
;
A
#
# COMPACT_ATOMS: atom_id res chain seq x y z
N MET A 1 22.38 -17.58 -16.96
CA MET A 1 21.04 -17.61 -16.29
C MET A 1 21.18 -16.74 -15.07
N GLU A 2 21.04 -15.42 -15.23
CA GLU A 2 21.18 -14.47 -14.11
C GLU A 2 19.81 -14.12 -13.49
N ASP A 3 18.71 -14.37 -14.21
CA ASP A 3 17.33 -14.03 -13.79
C ASP A 3 16.49 -15.25 -13.37
N ALA A 4 17.09 -16.27 -12.76
CA ALA A 4 16.38 -17.47 -12.33
C ALA A 4 16.94 -18.01 -11.00
N GLY A 5 16.07 -18.59 -10.17
CA GLY A 5 16.45 -19.22 -8.91
C GLY A 5 15.65 -18.69 -7.72
N ALA A 6 16.19 -18.91 -6.52
CA ALA A 6 15.58 -18.46 -5.27
C ALA A 6 16.21 -17.13 -4.82
N VAL A 7 15.38 -16.24 -4.26
CA VAL A 7 15.83 -14.98 -3.64
C VAL A 7 16.50 -15.19 -2.27
N ALA A 8 16.17 -16.30 -1.61
CA ALA A 8 16.75 -16.74 -0.34
C ALA A 8 16.65 -18.26 -0.23
N LEU A 9 17.59 -18.89 0.46
CA LEU A 9 17.63 -20.34 0.70
C LEU A 9 17.99 -20.62 2.16
N ILE A 10 17.11 -21.32 2.87
CA ILE A 10 17.42 -21.91 4.18
C ILE A 10 17.86 -23.35 3.94
N GLY A 11 19.04 -23.71 4.40
CA GLY A 11 19.59 -25.05 4.20
C GLY A 11 20.65 -25.41 5.25
N ASN A 12 21.03 -26.69 5.25
CA ASN A 12 22.05 -27.19 6.14
C ASN A 12 23.40 -27.28 5.44
N THR A 13 24.46 -26.86 6.13
CA THR A 13 25.86 -27.09 5.71
C THR A 13 26.39 -28.45 6.16
N ALA A 14 25.71 -29.12 7.10
CA ALA A 14 26.06 -30.43 7.62
C ALA A 14 24.84 -31.35 7.75
N THR A 15 25.07 -32.62 8.05
CA THR A 15 23.97 -33.57 8.29
C THR A 15 23.12 -33.14 9.48
N THR A 16 21.80 -33.20 9.29
CA THR A 16 20.79 -32.96 10.32
C THR A 16 20.07 -34.25 10.68
N TYR A 17 19.35 -34.25 11.80
CA TYR A 17 18.51 -35.36 12.23
C TYR A 17 17.07 -35.15 11.78
N LEU A 18 16.38 -36.25 11.48
CA LEU A 18 15.00 -36.21 11.00
C LEU A 18 14.07 -35.55 12.02
N ASN A 19 14.17 -35.92 13.29
CA ASN A 19 13.34 -35.35 14.36
C ASN A 19 13.55 -33.84 14.53
N PHE A 20 14.79 -33.35 14.40
CA PHE A 20 15.10 -31.92 14.43
C PHE A 20 14.52 -31.20 13.21
N SER A 21 14.68 -31.79 12.02
CA SER A 21 14.15 -31.22 10.78
C SER A 21 12.62 -31.14 10.78
N VAL A 22 11.96 -32.16 11.33
CA VAL A 22 10.50 -32.17 11.50
C VAL A 22 10.09 -31.08 12.50
N ALA A 23 10.73 -31.01 13.67
CA ALA A 23 10.45 -29.99 14.67
C ALA A 23 10.65 -28.55 14.15
N MET A 24 11.69 -28.30 13.34
CA MET A 24 11.88 -27.01 12.67
C MET A 24 10.70 -26.65 11.76
N VAL A 25 10.17 -27.63 11.02
CA VAL A 25 9.13 -27.34 10.02
C VAL A 25 7.74 -27.24 10.67
N THR A 26 7.42 -28.17 11.57
CA THR A 26 6.06 -28.34 12.13
C THR A 26 5.94 -27.85 13.57
N GLY A 27 7.03 -27.42 14.20
CA GLY A 27 7.04 -27.03 15.61
C GLY A 27 6.97 -28.21 16.57
N ASN A 28 6.73 -29.44 16.09
CA ASN A 28 6.56 -30.64 16.89
C ASN A 28 7.40 -31.81 16.34
N GLN A 29 7.82 -32.76 17.19
CA GLN A 29 8.47 -33.99 16.72
C GLN A 29 7.49 -34.95 16.01
N ASN A 30 6.20 -34.88 16.32
CA ASN A 30 5.15 -35.63 15.62
C ASN A 30 4.42 -34.71 14.62
N PRO A 31 4.59 -34.92 13.31
CA PRO A 31 3.98 -34.07 12.28
C PRO A 31 2.45 -34.22 12.17
N PHE A 32 1.86 -35.19 12.87
CA PHE A 32 0.40 -35.40 12.91
C PHE A 32 -0.29 -34.65 14.05
N ASN A 33 0.47 -33.98 14.92
CA ASN A 33 -0.11 -33.15 15.96
C ASN A 33 -0.72 -31.88 15.34
N GLY A 34 -1.83 -31.42 15.92
CA GLY A 34 -2.44 -30.16 15.53
C GLY A 34 -1.62 -28.95 15.95
N PHE A 35 -2.02 -27.77 15.48
CA PHE A 35 -1.39 -26.50 15.84
C PHE A 35 -1.39 -26.27 17.36
N SER A 36 -0.25 -25.84 17.88
CA SER A 36 -0.07 -25.40 19.27
C SER A 36 0.66 -24.05 19.30
N PRO A 37 0.16 -23.03 20.01
CA PRO A 37 0.78 -21.70 20.07
C PRO A 37 2.21 -21.71 20.64
N ASP A 38 2.53 -22.66 21.52
CA ASP A 38 3.83 -22.75 22.21
C ASP A 38 4.90 -23.50 21.39
N GLU A 39 4.47 -24.20 20.33
CA GLU A 39 5.26 -25.09 19.48
C GLU A 39 5.21 -24.61 18.03
N MET A 40 5.85 -23.46 17.77
CA MET A 40 5.79 -22.81 16.47
C MET A 40 6.81 -23.39 15.48
N GLY A 41 6.33 -23.93 14.36
CA GLY A 41 7.19 -24.37 13.25
C GLY A 41 7.47 -23.27 12.23
N LEU A 42 8.23 -23.60 11.20
CA LEU A 42 8.52 -22.72 10.07
C LEU A 42 7.25 -22.19 9.41
N PHE A 43 6.26 -23.05 9.17
CA PHE A 43 5.01 -22.64 8.52
C PHE A 43 4.23 -21.65 9.38
N ASP A 44 4.16 -21.89 10.69
CA ASP A 44 3.46 -21.02 11.62
C ASP A 44 4.18 -19.67 11.73
N ALA A 45 5.50 -19.69 11.87
CA ALA A 45 6.33 -18.49 11.96
C ALA A 45 6.24 -17.63 10.69
N MET A 46 6.19 -18.25 9.50
CA MET A 46 5.99 -17.51 8.25
C MET A 46 4.65 -16.77 8.21
N MET A 47 3.59 -17.39 8.75
CA MET A 47 2.25 -16.80 8.80
C MET A 47 2.04 -15.88 10.01
N HIS A 48 2.94 -15.89 10.99
CA HIS A 48 2.81 -15.13 12.24
C HIS A 48 2.79 -13.61 11.98
N PRO A 49 1.81 -12.84 12.50
CA PRO A 49 1.63 -11.44 12.10
C PRO A 49 2.81 -10.52 12.43
N GLU A 50 3.63 -10.87 13.44
CA GLU A 50 4.75 -10.04 13.90
C GLU A 50 6.08 -10.34 13.20
N TYR A 51 6.18 -11.47 12.49
CA TYR A 51 7.44 -11.88 11.86
C TYR A 51 7.47 -11.43 10.41
N ASN A 52 8.37 -10.50 10.11
CA ASN A 52 8.39 -9.80 8.84
C ASN A 52 9.51 -10.28 7.92
N SER A 53 10.66 -10.64 8.47
CA SER A 53 11.83 -11.06 7.68
C SER A 53 12.10 -12.56 7.77
N ILE A 54 12.68 -13.13 6.72
CA ILE A 54 13.04 -14.54 6.70
C ILE A 54 14.13 -14.90 7.72
N GLY A 55 15.01 -13.96 8.05
CA GLY A 55 16.01 -14.14 9.11
C GLY A 55 15.39 -14.21 10.51
N GLN A 56 14.36 -13.39 10.77
CA GLN A 56 13.59 -13.45 12.02
C GLN A 56 12.89 -14.81 12.14
N VAL A 57 12.19 -15.23 11.09
CA VAL A 57 11.52 -16.54 11.03
C VAL A 57 12.49 -17.68 11.33
N LEU A 58 13.66 -17.72 10.68
CA LEU A 58 14.65 -18.78 10.94
C LEU A 58 15.12 -18.78 12.39
N THR A 59 15.34 -17.61 12.98
CA THR A 59 15.81 -17.47 14.36
C THR A 59 14.76 -18.02 15.34
N GLU A 60 13.50 -17.62 15.19
CA GLU A 60 12.42 -18.04 16.08
C GLU A 60 12.18 -19.55 16.00
N VAL A 61 12.21 -20.10 14.79
CA VAL A 61 12.02 -21.54 14.55
C VAL A 61 13.16 -22.37 15.15
N LYS A 62 14.40 -21.89 15.08
CA LYS A 62 15.54 -22.54 15.74
C LYS A 62 15.34 -22.63 17.25
N VAL A 63 14.88 -21.54 17.87
CA VAL A 63 14.60 -21.50 19.32
C VAL A 63 13.41 -22.39 19.67
N ALA A 64 12.38 -22.47 18.81
CA ALA A 64 11.25 -23.36 19.02
C ALA A 64 11.62 -24.85 18.90
N ALA A 65 12.42 -25.21 17.88
CA ALA A 65 12.87 -26.58 17.67
C ALA A 65 13.74 -27.11 18.82
N ASP A 66 14.55 -26.25 19.44
CA ASP A 66 15.29 -26.56 20.66
C ASP A 66 14.35 -27.03 21.78
N ARG A 67 13.33 -26.22 22.11
CA ARG A 67 12.37 -26.52 23.19
C ARG A 67 11.67 -27.87 23.01
N VAL A 68 11.33 -28.22 21.78
CA VAL A 68 10.48 -29.38 21.50
C VAL A 68 11.29 -30.66 21.27
N THR A 69 12.54 -30.53 20.84
CA THR A 69 13.34 -31.73 20.56
C THR A 69 13.97 -32.36 21.80
N GLY A 70 14.20 -31.57 22.86
CA GLY A 70 14.82 -32.06 24.10
C GLY A 70 16.21 -32.67 23.87
N MET A 71 16.88 -32.26 22.80
CA MET A 71 18.24 -32.72 22.47
C MET A 71 19.24 -32.16 23.50
N GLY A 72 20.41 -32.79 23.63
CA GLY A 72 21.49 -32.23 24.45
C GLY A 72 22.04 -30.94 23.85
N GLU A 73 22.54 -30.03 24.69
CA GLU A 73 23.02 -28.69 24.30
C GLU A 73 24.03 -28.72 23.14
N ASP A 74 24.94 -29.70 23.13
CA ASP A 74 25.94 -29.87 22.06
C ASP A 74 25.29 -30.14 20.70
N LEU A 75 24.24 -30.95 20.67
CA LEU A 75 23.52 -31.29 19.44
C LEU A 75 22.70 -30.11 18.94
N ILE A 76 22.00 -29.39 19.81
CA ILE A 76 21.24 -28.18 19.44
C ILE A 76 22.19 -27.13 18.85
N THR A 77 23.30 -26.90 19.55
CA THR A 77 24.34 -25.97 19.12
C THR A 77 24.86 -26.35 17.73
N TRP A 78 25.17 -27.62 17.50
CA TRP A 78 25.56 -28.13 16.18
C TRP A 78 24.52 -27.84 15.10
N HIS A 79 23.24 -28.15 15.35
CA HIS A 79 22.17 -27.90 14.39
C HIS A 79 21.99 -26.41 14.09
N ASN A 80 22.10 -25.55 15.10
CA ASN A 80 22.00 -24.11 14.95
C ASN A 80 23.11 -23.53 14.07
N TYR A 81 24.33 -24.07 14.16
CA TYR A 81 25.44 -23.71 13.27
C TYR A 81 25.31 -24.32 11.87
N ALA A 82 24.72 -25.50 11.75
CA ALA A 82 24.54 -26.17 10.46
C ALA A 82 23.44 -25.49 9.61
N MET A 83 22.34 -25.05 10.22
CA MET A 83 21.24 -24.34 9.56
C MET A 83 21.63 -22.90 9.20
N ASN A 84 21.75 -22.60 7.91
CA ASN A 84 22.15 -21.30 7.41
C ASN A 84 21.10 -20.73 6.44
N LEU A 85 20.96 -19.41 6.47
CA LEU A 85 20.22 -18.65 5.48
C LEU A 85 21.23 -18.04 4.49
N LEU A 86 21.08 -18.39 3.22
CA LEU A 86 21.81 -17.79 2.10
C LEU A 86 20.88 -16.79 1.40
N GLY A 87 21.34 -15.55 1.23
CA GLY A 87 20.55 -14.44 0.71
C GLY A 87 20.48 -13.29 1.71
N ASP A 88 19.44 -12.47 1.60
CA ASP A 88 19.22 -11.33 2.49
C ASP A 88 18.37 -11.74 3.72
N PRO A 89 18.92 -11.71 4.95
CA PRO A 89 18.17 -12.02 6.16
C PRO A 89 17.09 -11.00 6.51
N SER A 90 17.20 -9.77 6.01
CA SER A 90 16.21 -8.72 6.21
C SER A 90 15.05 -8.76 5.22
N LEU A 91 15.13 -9.64 4.21
CA LEU A 91 14.12 -9.75 3.17
C LEU A 91 12.74 -10.08 3.76
N SER A 92 11.81 -9.15 3.57
CA SER A 92 10.39 -9.39 3.79
C SER A 92 9.81 -10.24 2.67
N PHE A 93 8.96 -11.20 3.02
CA PHE A 93 8.37 -12.13 2.06
C PHE A 93 6.84 -12.03 2.04
N PHE A 94 6.26 -12.43 0.93
CA PHE A 94 4.82 -12.52 0.77
C PHE A 94 4.34 -13.95 1.04
N VAL A 95 3.27 -14.06 1.82
CA VAL A 95 2.51 -15.30 1.97
C VAL A 95 1.20 -15.14 1.20
N GLY A 96 1.07 -15.89 0.10
CA GLY A 96 -0.06 -15.75 -0.82
C GLY A 96 0.12 -14.58 -1.81
N ILE A 97 -0.98 -14.00 -2.26
CA ILE A 97 -0.98 -12.89 -3.23
C ILE A 97 -0.88 -11.57 -2.45
N PRO A 98 0.17 -10.76 -2.66
CA PRO A 98 0.33 -9.49 -1.94
C PRO A 98 -0.82 -8.54 -2.26
N GLN A 99 -1.26 -7.80 -1.26
CA GLN A 99 -2.36 -6.85 -1.39
C GLN A 99 -1.83 -5.42 -1.52
N GLU A 100 -2.61 -4.56 -2.18
CA GLU A 100 -2.30 -3.13 -2.21
C GLU A 100 -2.35 -2.53 -0.79
N MET A 101 -1.49 -1.55 -0.53
CA MET A 101 -1.45 -0.83 0.73
C MET A 101 -2.39 0.38 0.70
N ASN A 102 -3.25 0.51 1.72
CA ASN A 102 -4.09 1.69 1.87
C ASN A 102 -3.36 2.71 2.76
N ALA A 103 -2.44 3.47 2.16
CA ALA A 103 -1.65 4.48 2.86
C ALA A 103 -2.00 5.89 2.40
N THR A 104 -2.08 6.82 3.34
CA THR A 104 -2.18 8.25 3.07
C THR A 104 -1.10 8.99 3.86
N TYR A 105 -0.67 10.14 3.35
CA TYR A 105 0.33 10.95 4.02
C TYR A 105 -0.03 12.43 3.86
N GLN A 106 0.46 13.23 4.80
CA GLN A 106 0.41 14.68 4.72
C GLN A 106 1.77 15.24 5.14
N PHE A 107 2.32 16.08 4.28
CA PHE A 107 3.59 16.76 4.51
C PHE A 107 3.35 18.22 4.88
N TYR A 108 3.94 18.63 6.00
CA TYR A 108 3.93 20.00 6.48
C TYR A 108 5.33 20.59 6.32
N PRO A 109 5.57 21.38 5.26
CA PRO A 109 6.86 22.04 5.07
C PRO A 109 7.04 23.17 6.10
N GLY A 110 8.29 23.42 6.51
CA GLY A 110 8.63 24.48 7.47
C GLY A 110 10.07 24.35 7.99
N SER A 111 10.42 25.15 8.99
CA SER A 111 11.73 25.05 9.66
C SER A 111 11.92 23.69 10.36
N ASN A 112 10.84 23.08 10.83
CA ASN A 112 10.79 21.70 11.33
C ASN A 112 9.76 20.95 10.49
N PRO A 113 10.16 20.33 9.36
CA PRO A 113 9.23 19.59 8.53
C PRO A 113 8.62 18.41 9.29
N LEU A 114 7.31 18.20 9.11
CA LEU A 114 6.56 17.11 9.73
C LEU A 114 5.87 16.31 8.64
N ILE A 115 5.99 14.99 8.71
CA ILE A 115 5.19 14.06 7.92
C ILE A 115 4.28 13.28 8.84
N THR A 116 2.99 13.25 8.50
CA THR A 116 2.01 12.37 9.13
C THR A 116 1.60 11.31 8.13
N VAL A 117 1.59 10.06 8.54
CA VAL A 117 1.22 8.89 7.73
C VAL A 117 0.03 8.20 8.38
N GLN A 118 -0.93 7.75 7.58
CA GLN A 118 -1.96 6.80 7.97
C GLN A 118 -1.84 5.57 7.09
N ALA A 119 -1.47 4.43 7.65
CA ALA A 119 -1.29 3.17 6.92
C ALA A 119 -1.75 1.98 7.78
N GLU A 120 -1.35 0.77 7.41
CA GLU A 120 -1.59 -0.43 8.22
C GLU A 120 -0.95 -0.27 9.61
N PRO A 121 -1.54 -0.81 10.69
CA PRO A 121 -0.91 -0.82 12.01
C PRO A 121 0.46 -1.52 12.01
N GLY A 122 1.47 -0.89 12.59
CA GLY A 122 2.85 -1.42 12.62
C GLY A 122 3.59 -1.36 11.28
N ALA A 123 3.07 -0.63 10.29
CA ALA A 123 3.77 -0.37 9.04
C ALA A 123 5.02 0.48 9.28
N TYR A 124 6.11 0.14 8.61
CA TYR A 124 7.36 0.90 8.64
C TYR A 124 7.33 1.95 7.53
N PHE A 125 7.60 3.21 7.88
CA PHE A 125 7.73 4.27 6.90
C PHE A 125 9.06 5.00 7.04
N ALA A 126 9.72 5.22 5.91
CA ALA A 126 11.03 5.82 5.82
C ALA A 126 11.05 6.90 4.75
N ILE A 127 11.86 7.93 4.99
CA ILE A 127 12.02 9.07 4.10
C ILE A 127 13.48 9.15 3.70
N THR A 128 13.70 9.20 2.41
CA THR A 128 15.04 9.31 1.81
C THR A 128 15.13 10.55 0.94
N ASP A 129 16.34 11.06 0.75
CA ASP A 129 16.60 12.01 -0.32
C ASP A 129 16.67 11.32 -1.69
N GLU A 130 16.82 12.10 -2.76
CA GLU A 130 16.98 11.60 -4.13
C GLU A 130 18.22 10.72 -4.34
N ASN A 131 19.20 10.78 -3.43
CA ASN A 131 20.43 10.00 -3.46
C ASN A 131 20.35 8.72 -2.61
N GLY A 132 19.21 8.45 -1.97
CA GLY A 132 19.00 7.29 -1.10
C GLY A 132 19.54 7.45 0.33
N VAL A 133 19.90 8.67 0.75
CA VAL A 133 20.27 8.98 2.14
C VAL A 133 19.01 9.03 3.00
N LEU A 134 18.99 8.25 4.08
CA LEU A 134 17.88 8.23 5.03
C LEU A 134 17.83 9.54 5.84
N LEU A 135 16.72 10.26 5.72
CA LEU A 135 16.44 11.48 6.49
C LEU A 135 15.72 11.17 7.81
N GLY A 136 14.92 10.12 7.82
CA GLY A 136 14.22 9.66 9.01
C GLY A 136 13.31 8.47 8.72
N ALA A 137 12.95 7.72 9.76
CA ALA A 137 12.01 6.63 9.67
C ALA A 137 11.31 6.42 11.01
N ASP A 138 10.08 5.90 10.95
CA ASP A 138 9.32 5.50 12.14
C ASP A 138 8.31 4.41 11.76
N PHE A 139 7.52 3.95 12.74
CA PHE A 139 6.45 2.99 12.57
C PHE A 139 5.09 3.62 12.86
N THR A 140 4.05 3.12 12.21
CA THR A 140 2.68 3.46 12.59
C THR A 140 2.30 2.78 13.90
N GLY A 141 1.52 3.46 14.72
CA GLY A 141 0.94 2.91 15.94
C GLY A 141 -0.13 1.85 15.66
N ASN A 142 -0.74 1.35 16.73
CA ASN A 142 -1.82 0.36 16.66
C ASN A 142 -3.09 0.90 15.96
N ASP A 143 -3.24 2.22 15.89
CA ASP A 143 -4.32 2.92 15.18
C ASP A 143 -4.00 3.19 13.70
N GLY A 144 -2.82 2.76 13.23
CA GLY A 144 -2.33 2.98 11.88
C GLY A 144 -1.81 4.40 11.63
N SER A 145 -1.73 5.26 12.65
CA SER A 145 -1.21 6.61 12.52
C SER A 145 0.29 6.68 12.87
N GLY A 146 1.06 7.47 12.15
CA GLY A 146 2.47 7.69 12.39
C GLY A 146 2.84 9.15 12.11
N PHE A 147 3.82 9.67 12.83
CA PHE A 147 4.32 11.02 12.62
C PHE A 147 5.85 11.03 12.71
N LEU A 148 6.50 11.81 11.86
CA LEU A 148 7.94 11.90 11.80
C LEU A 148 8.35 13.35 11.63
N ASN A 149 9.11 13.83 12.62
CA ASN A 149 9.78 15.13 12.55
C ASN A 149 11.10 14.93 11.81
N LEU A 150 11.36 15.78 10.83
CA LEU A 150 12.61 15.77 10.08
C LEU A 150 13.47 16.97 10.46
N ASP A 151 14.78 16.79 10.32
CA ASP A 151 15.71 17.91 10.25
C ASP A 151 15.43 18.75 8.99
N PRO A 152 15.81 20.05 8.96
CA PRO A 152 15.59 20.91 7.81
C PRO A 152 16.12 20.29 6.51
N VAL A 153 15.21 19.94 5.62
CA VAL A 153 15.53 19.30 4.35
C VAL A 153 16.03 20.37 3.37
N THR A 154 17.24 20.18 2.86
CA THR A 154 17.88 21.09 1.89
C THR A 154 17.68 20.67 0.44
N THR A 155 17.11 19.48 0.21
CA THR A 155 16.81 18.93 -1.12
C THR A 155 15.43 19.34 -1.61
N ASP A 156 15.27 19.42 -2.93
CA ASP A 156 14.01 19.81 -3.55
C ASP A 156 12.96 18.68 -3.51
N ASN A 157 13.42 17.43 -3.52
CA ASN A 157 12.60 16.22 -3.52
C ASN A 157 13.00 15.27 -2.40
N ILE A 158 12.01 14.60 -1.83
CA ILE A 158 12.17 13.49 -0.89
C ILE A 158 11.29 12.32 -1.34
N ILE A 159 11.72 11.10 -1.01
CA ILE A 159 10.99 9.88 -1.33
C ILE A 159 10.48 9.28 -0.02
N LEU A 160 9.16 9.12 0.09
CA LEU A 160 8.51 8.39 1.16
C LEU A 160 8.27 6.95 0.71
N CYS A 161 8.80 6.01 1.48
CA CYS A 161 8.59 4.57 1.33
C CYS A 161 7.83 4.05 2.56
N ILE A 162 6.71 3.36 2.33
CA ILE A 162 5.94 2.69 3.39
C ILE A 162 5.87 1.20 3.05
N THR A 163 6.21 0.37 4.03
CA THR A 163 6.28 -1.09 3.92
C THR A 163 5.48 -1.74 5.03
N ALA A 164 4.79 -2.83 4.72
CA ALA A 164 4.01 -3.61 5.68
C ALA A 164 3.95 -5.08 5.24
N LYS A 165 3.66 -5.98 6.18
CA LYS A 165 3.58 -7.42 5.93
C LYS A 165 2.52 -7.74 4.87
N ASN A 166 2.86 -8.58 3.89
CA ASN A 166 1.97 -9.00 2.80
C ASN A 166 1.37 -7.84 1.99
N LYS A 167 2.00 -6.66 2.00
CA LYS A 167 1.57 -5.49 1.22
C LYS A 167 2.62 -5.10 0.19
N ILE A 168 2.15 -4.64 -0.96
CA ILE A 168 3.02 -4.00 -1.95
C ILE A 168 3.55 -2.69 -1.34
N PRO A 169 4.88 -2.42 -1.38
CA PRO A 169 5.45 -1.19 -0.88
C PRO A 169 4.82 0.05 -1.52
N PHE A 170 4.45 1.03 -0.70
CA PHE A 170 3.95 2.31 -1.16
C PHE A 170 5.09 3.31 -1.28
N LEU A 171 5.38 3.78 -2.49
CA LEU A 171 6.46 4.70 -2.80
C LEU A 171 5.90 5.99 -3.41
N VAL A 172 6.33 7.13 -2.89
CA VAL A 172 5.89 8.44 -3.40
C VAL A 172 6.98 9.50 -3.28
N GLU A 173 7.12 10.31 -4.32
CA GLU A 173 7.98 11.49 -4.32
C GLU A 173 7.20 12.71 -3.81
N ILE A 174 7.82 13.45 -2.89
CA ILE A 174 7.25 14.65 -2.28
C ILE A 174 8.18 15.82 -2.62
N ILE A 175 7.60 16.87 -3.20
CA ILE A 175 8.30 18.10 -3.56
C ILE A 175 8.26 19.07 -2.37
N VAL A 176 9.44 19.49 -1.91
CA VAL A 176 9.63 20.30 -0.69
C VAL A 176 9.55 21.81 -0.98
N THR A 177 9.74 22.24 -2.22
CA THR A 177 9.81 23.68 -2.56
C THR A 177 8.47 24.42 -2.37
N GLY A 178 8.55 25.53 -1.64
CA GLY A 178 7.40 26.30 -1.19
C GLY A 178 6.65 27.05 -2.30
N SER A 179 5.45 26.56 -2.62
CA SER A 179 4.26 27.42 -2.80
C SER A 179 2.99 26.58 -2.74
N THR A 180 2.12 26.94 -1.79
CA THR A 180 0.78 26.38 -1.51
C THR A 180 0.72 24.92 -1.06
N GLN A 181 0.05 24.70 0.08
CA GLN A 181 -0.29 23.41 0.70
C GLN A 181 -0.38 22.25 -0.30
N ASN A 182 0.66 21.42 -0.37
CA ASN A 182 0.57 20.09 -0.96
C ASN A 182 -0.17 19.16 0.01
N LEU A 183 -1.50 19.34 0.09
CA LEU A 183 -2.45 18.32 0.53
C LEU A 183 -2.56 17.28 -0.60
N LEU A 184 -1.47 16.60 -0.93
CA LEU A 184 -1.49 15.42 -1.80
C LEU A 184 -1.81 14.21 -0.94
N ALA A 185 -3.08 14.13 -0.51
CA ALA A 185 -3.65 12.85 -0.11
C ALA A 185 -3.79 12.01 -1.37
N ASN A 186 -2.82 11.12 -1.64
CA ASN A 186 -2.96 10.07 -2.65
C ASN A 186 -4.01 9.07 -2.16
N SER A 187 -5.30 9.37 -2.38
CA SER A 187 -6.32 8.33 -2.45
C SER A 187 -6.26 7.72 -3.85
N GLN A 188 -6.17 6.40 -3.94
CA GLN A 188 -6.17 5.60 -5.18
C GLN A 188 -7.44 5.75 -6.05
N ASN A 189 -8.29 6.74 -5.76
CA ASN A 189 -9.43 7.16 -6.59
C ASN A 189 -9.27 8.64 -6.93
N GLN A 190 -8.42 8.95 -7.92
CA GLN A 190 -8.16 10.32 -8.35
C GLN A 190 -9.39 10.92 -9.06
N LEU A 191 -10.36 11.44 -8.28
CA LEU A 191 -11.45 12.25 -8.81
C LEU A 191 -10.95 13.67 -9.03
N SER A 192 -10.87 14.08 -10.30
CA SER A 192 -10.40 15.40 -10.70
C SER A 192 -11.39 16.05 -11.67
N ASN A 193 -11.32 17.36 -11.81
CA ASN A 193 -12.08 18.07 -12.83
C ASN A 193 -11.23 19.18 -13.45
N TYR A 194 -11.27 19.31 -14.78
CA TYR A 194 -10.59 20.38 -15.51
C TYR A 194 -11.47 20.89 -16.66
N PRO A 195 -11.61 22.23 -16.83
CA PRO A 195 -11.07 23.28 -15.97
C PRO A 195 -11.76 23.36 -14.59
N ASN A 196 -11.10 23.97 -13.59
CA ASN A 196 -11.65 24.32 -12.28
C ASN A 196 -10.88 25.54 -11.71
N PRO A 197 -11.49 26.73 -11.56
CA PRO A 197 -12.88 27.06 -11.86
C PRO A 197 -13.27 26.91 -13.34
N PHE A 198 -14.56 26.72 -13.63
CA PHE A 198 -15.06 26.45 -15.00
C PHE A 198 -16.27 27.33 -15.35
N ASN A 199 -16.51 27.54 -16.65
CA ASN A 199 -17.64 28.30 -17.19
C ASN A 199 -18.17 27.73 -18.52
N PRO A 200 -19.39 27.19 -18.58
CA PRO A 200 -20.03 26.36 -17.57
C PRO A 200 -19.64 24.88 -17.72
N ILE A 201 -18.65 24.56 -18.55
CA ILE A 201 -18.25 23.18 -18.89
C ILE A 201 -16.98 22.77 -18.16
N THR A 202 -17.00 21.60 -17.51
CA THR A 202 -15.83 20.95 -16.91
C THR A 202 -15.83 19.46 -17.25
N THR A 203 -14.65 18.89 -17.41
CA THR A 203 -14.46 17.46 -17.62
C THR A 203 -14.02 16.84 -16.30
N ILE A 204 -14.84 15.94 -15.77
CA ILE A 204 -14.60 15.18 -14.56
C ILE A 204 -13.89 13.88 -14.95
N SER A 205 -12.71 13.62 -14.38
CA SER A 205 -11.92 12.41 -14.64
C SER A 205 -11.76 11.58 -13.38
N PHE A 206 -11.86 10.26 -13.50
CA PHE A 206 -11.67 9.30 -12.42
C PHE A 206 -11.13 7.96 -12.96
N ASN A 207 -10.48 7.20 -12.08
CA ASN A 207 -9.97 5.87 -12.38
C ASN A 207 -10.76 4.83 -11.59
N LEU A 208 -11.32 3.85 -12.28
CA LEU A 208 -11.99 2.68 -11.69
C LEU A 208 -11.62 1.44 -12.51
N THR A 209 -11.53 0.27 -11.87
CA THR A 209 -11.43 -1.01 -12.58
C THR A 209 -12.74 -1.32 -13.31
N THR A 210 -12.68 -2.18 -14.33
CA THR A 210 -13.87 -2.55 -15.13
C THR A 210 -14.99 -3.15 -14.26
N GLU A 211 -14.65 -4.00 -13.29
CA GLU A 211 -15.60 -4.56 -12.32
C GLU A 211 -16.23 -3.50 -11.40
N ASN A 212 -15.48 -2.45 -11.07
CA ASN A 212 -15.94 -1.38 -10.19
C ASN A 212 -16.83 -0.35 -10.92
N LEU A 213 -16.74 -0.26 -12.25
CA LEU A 213 -17.50 0.72 -13.05
C LEU A 213 -19.01 0.40 -13.07
N GLU A 214 -19.39 -0.87 -13.05
CA GLU A 214 -20.81 -1.29 -13.09
C GLU A 214 -21.59 -0.88 -11.84
N ASN A 215 -20.90 -0.77 -10.70
CA ASN A 215 -21.49 -0.43 -9.40
C ASN A 215 -21.14 0.99 -8.93
N ALA A 216 -20.61 1.82 -9.82
CA ALA A 216 -20.21 3.19 -9.52
C ALA A 216 -21.31 4.21 -9.81
N GLU A 217 -21.53 5.14 -8.88
CA GLU A 217 -22.42 6.28 -9.05
C GLU A 217 -21.61 7.58 -8.94
N LEU A 218 -21.77 8.47 -9.92
CA LEU A 218 -21.22 9.83 -9.86
C LEU A 218 -22.35 10.83 -9.65
N ALA A 219 -22.24 11.68 -8.64
CA ALA A 219 -23.26 12.67 -8.34
C ALA A 219 -22.65 14.04 -8.00
N ILE A 220 -23.37 15.09 -8.38
CA ILE A 220 -22.99 16.48 -8.11
C ILE A 220 -23.96 17.04 -7.07
N TYR A 221 -23.41 17.67 -6.05
CA TYR A 221 -24.14 18.25 -4.92
C TYR A 221 -23.84 19.75 -4.77
N ASN A 222 -24.82 20.50 -4.29
CA ASN A 222 -24.61 21.90 -3.88
C ASN A 222 -24.10 21.99 -2.42
N VAL A 223 -23.78 23.20 -1.96
CA VAL A 223 -23.31 23.43 -0.57
C VAL A 223 -24.33 23.07 0.52
N LYS A 224 -25.62 22.91 0.17
CA LYS A 224 -26.67 22.45 1.09
C LYS A 224 -26.80 20.92 1.12
N GLY A 225 -25.94 20.20 0.39
CA GLY A 225 -25.99 18.73 0.28
C GLY A 225 -27.10 18.20 -0.63
N GLN A 226 -27.77 19.06 -1.40
CA GLN A 226 -28.83 18.65 -2.32
C GLN A 226 -28.22 18.11 -3.62
N LYS A 227 -28.70 16.96 -4.11
CA LYS A 227 -28.25 16.35 -5.37
C LYS A 227 -28.73 17.21 -6.54
N VAL A 228 -27.78 17.79 -7.25
CA VAL A 228 -28.00 18.66 -8.42
C VAL A 228 -28.09 17.84 -9.70
N LYS A 229 -27.16 16.89 -9.88
CA LYS A 229 -27.08 16.05 -11.08
C LYS A 229 -26.61 14.64 -10.73
N GLY A 230 -27.23 13.62 -11.32
CA GLY A 230 -26.65 12.28 -11.41
C GLY A 230 -25.95 12.10 -12.76
N LEU A 231 -24.75 11.55 -12.74
CA LEU A 231 -23.95 11.21 -13.92
C LEU A 231 -23.68 9.70 -13.87
N SER A 232 -23.96 8.98 -14.95
CA SER A 232 -23.76 7.53 -15.01
C SER A 232 -22.39 7.21 -15.61
N PRO A 233 -21.41 6.70 -14.81
CA PRO A 233 -20.08 6.33 -15.30
C PRO A 233 -20.11 5.25 -16.38
N SER A 234 -21.11 4.35 -16.33
CA SER A 234 -21.31 3.26 -17.27
C SER A 234 -21.68 3.71 -18.69
N LEU A 235 -22.04 4.98 -18.88
CA LEU A 235 -22.33 5.56 -20.21
C LEU A 235 -21.12 6.32 -20.80
N CYS A 236 -19.96 6.24 -20.17
CA CYS A 236 -18.76 6.94 -20.61
C CYS A 236 -17.81 6.01 -21.36
N HIS A 237 -17.43 6.41 -22.57
CA HIS A 237 -16.43 5.70 -23.35
C HIS A 237 -15.04 5.92 -22.73
N PRO A 238 -14.20 4.88 -22.57
CA PRO A 238 -12.78 5.08 -22.40
C PRO A 238 -12.23 5.77 -23.65
N GLU A 239 -11.57 6.91 -23.49
CA GLU A 239 -10.81 7.56 -24.56
C GLU A 239 -9.79 6.55 -25.13
N PRO A 240 -9.73 6.31 -26.44
CA PRO A 240 -8.73 5.44 -27.04
C PRO A 240 -7.37 6.15 -27.04
N PHE A 241 -6.62 6.02 -25.96
CA PHE A 241 -5.21 6.37 -25.94
C PHE A 241 -4.43 5.27 -26.68
N ASP A 242 -4.09 5.58 -27.94
CA ASP A 242 -2.99 5.04 -28.73
C ASP A 242 -2.92 3.50 -28.92
N LYS A 243 -3.58 3.01 -29.97
CA LYS A 243 -3.63 1.59 -30.36
C LYS A 243 -2.45 1.11 -31.21
N LEU A 244 -1.31 1.82 -31.23
CA LEU A 244 -0.22 1.56 -32.17
C LEU A 244 1.19 1.60 -31.51
N ARG A 245 1.43 0.73 -30.53
CA ARG A 245 2.75 0.08 -30.33
C ARG A 245 2.64 -1.12 -29.39
N THR A 246 2.60 -2.30 -30.00
CA THR A 246 2.96 -3.66 -29.51
C THR A 246 3.64 -3.71 -28.12
N GLY A 247 3.26 -4.53 -27.15
CA GLY A 247 2.29 -5.62 -27.10
C GLY A 247 2.40 -6.30 -25.74
N SER A 248 1.47 -5.98 -24.84
CA SER A 248 1.17 -6.71 -23.61
C SER A 248 -0.19 -6.21 -23.12
N VAL A 249 -1.06 -7.16 -22.81
CA VAL A 249 -2.46 -6.99 -22.40
C VAL A 249 -2.51 -6.19 -21.07
N GLU A 250 -3.60 -5.44 -20.85
CA GLU A 250 -3.93 -4.56 -19.69
C GLU A 250 -3.66 -3.04 -19.86
N GLY A 251 -4.30 -2.44 -20.87
CA GLY A 251 -4.40 -0.98 -21.00
C GLY A 251 -5.48 -0.38 -20.09
N ARG A 252 -5.06 0.20 -18.96
CA ARG A 252 -5.89 0.96 -17.99
C ARG A 252 -6.40 2.26 -18.63
N GLY A 253 -7.70 2.35 -18.94
CA GLY A 253 -8.33 3.56 -19.49
C GLY A 253 -8.84 4.50 -18.40
N LYS A 254 -8.41 5.76 -18.41
CA LYS A 254 -8.97 6.85 -17.58
C LYS A 254 -10.41 7.14 -18.03
N THR A 255 -11.37 7.12 -17.11
CA THR A 255 -12.78 7.40 -17.44
C THR A 255 -13.09 8.88 -17.26
N THR A 256 -13.80 9.48 -18.22
CA THR A 256 -14.15 10.91 -18.21
C THR A 256 -15.63 11.15 -18.44
N VAL A 257 -16.20 12.11 -17.70
CA VAL A 257 -17.59 12.59 -17.86
C VAL A 257 -17.57 14.11 -18.00
N ILE A 258 -18.37 14.66 -18.91
CA ILE A 258 -18.53 16.10 -19.08
C ILE A 258 -19.74 16.58 -18.27
N TRP A 259 -19.56 17.66 -17.49
CA TRP A 259 -20.66 18.40 -16.90
C TRP A 259 -20.71 19.82 -17.45
N ASN A 260 -21.90 20.28 -17.81
CA ASN A 260 -22.16 21.56 -18.48
C ASN A 260 -22.88 22.59 -17.59
N GLY A 261 -22.83 22.43 -16.26
CA GLY A 261 -23.45 23.36 -15.32
C GLY A 261 -24.98 23.32 -15.33
N ARG A 262 -25.57 22.16 -15.65
CA ARG A 262 -27.03 21.94 -15.61
C ARG A 262 -27.43 20.91 -14.55
N ASP A 263 -28.65 21.02 -14.05
CA ASP A 263 -29.24 20.07 -13.10
C ASP A 263 -29.96 18.90 -13.80
N ASN A 264 -30.65 18.05 -13.01
CA ASN A 264 -31.43 16.93 -13.52
C ASN A 264 -32.63 17.35 -14.40
N THR A 265 -33.17 18.54 -14.20
CA THR A 265 -34.23 19.16 -15.01
C THR A 265 -33.70 19.91 -16.24
N ASN A 266 -32.39 19.84 -16.48
CA ASN A 266 -31.69 20.49 -17.59
C ASN A 266 -31.68 22.03 -17.53
N GLU A 267 -31.94 22.59 -16.35
CA GLU A 267 -31.86 24.03 -16.08
C GLU A 267 -30.44 24.42 -15.66
N GLN A 268 -30.05 25.68 -15.94
CA GLN A 268 -28.74 26.20 -15.55
C GLN A 268 -28.69 26.42 -14.04
N VAL A 269 -27.61 25.96 -13.40
CA VAL A 269 -27.37 26.20 -11.98
C VAL A 269 -26.60 27.51 -11.76
N SER A 270 -26.77 28.12 -10.58
CA SER A 270 -26.10 29.37 -10.23
C SER A 270 -24.58 29.20 -10.06
N SER A 271 -23.80 30.26 -10.28
CA SER A 271 -22.37 30.29 -9.92
C SER A 271 -22.18 29.97 -8.43
N GLY A 272 -21.15 29.19 -8.10
CA GLY A 272 -20.93 28.76 -6.73
C GLY A 272 -20.08 27.50 -6.59
N ILE A 273 -20.04 27.00 -5.36
CA ILE A 273 -19.30 25.79 -5.00
C ILE A 273 -20.21 24.57 -5.17
N TYR A 274 -19.68 23.55 -5.85
CA TYR A 274 -20.31 22.26 -6.04
C TYR A 274 -19.35 21.15 -5.59
N TYR A 275 -19.90 20.01 -5.19
CA TYR A 275 -19.11 18.83 -4.83
C TYR A 275 -19.47 17.69 -5.78
N CYS A 276 -18.46 17.17 -6.47
CA CYS A 276 -18.57 15.92 -7.20
C CYS A 276 -18.24 14.77 -6.24
N VAL A 277 -19.09 13.75 -6.18
CA VAL A 277 -18.93 12.61 -5.28
C VAL A 277 -19.04 11.34 -6.10
N LEU A 278 -18.02 10.49 -6.00
CA LEU A 278 -17.98 9.16 -6.56
C LEU A 278 -18.30 8.15 -5.46
N LYS A 279 -19.31 7.31 -5.70
CA LYS A 279 -19.74 6.25 -4.80
C LYS A 279 -19.59 4.89 -5.45
N GLN A 280 -19.31 3.88 -4.63
CA GLN A 280 -19.32 2.48 -5.01
C GLN A 280 -20.03 1.69 -3.92
N ASN A 281 -21.00 0.84 -4.29
CA ASN A 281 -21.79 0.06 -3.33
C ASN A 281 -22.37 0.94 -2.20
N ASN A 282 -22.83 2.15 -2.55
CA ASN A 282 -23.36 3.17 -1.65
C ASN A 282 -22.35 3.81 -0.66
N THR A 283 -21.07 3.44 -0.72
CA THR A 283 -19.97 4.07 0.03
C THR A 283 -19.31 5.16 -0.80
N ILE A 284 -18.98 6.31 -0.19
CA ILE A 284 -18.24 7.38 -0.87
C ILE A 284 -16.77 6.98 -0.96
N ILE A 285 -16.24 6.91 -2.18
CA ILE A 285 -14.85 6.49 -2.44
C ILE A 285 -13.94 7.64 -2.90
N ALA A 286 -14.53 8.73 -3.40
CA ALA A 286 -13.83 9.98 -3.69
C ALA A 286 -14.79 11.18 -3.71
N SER A 287 -14.28 12.37 -3.41
CA SER A 287 -15.02 13.61 -3.59
C SER A 287 -14.11 14.75 -4.06
N LYS A 288 -14.66 15.67 -4.86
CA LYS A 288 -13.92 16.82 -5.40
C LYS A 288 -14.75 18.09 -5.35
N LYS A 289 -14.18 19.14 -4.77
CA LYS A 289 -14.75 20.49 -4.81
C LYS A 289 -14.56 21.12 -6.20
N MET A 290 -15.64 21.63 -6.76
CA MET A 290 -15.71 22.29 -8.06
C MET A 290 -16.24 23.72 -7.91
N ILE A 291 -15.72 24.65 -8.70
CA ILE A 291 -16.10 26.07 -8.67
C ILE A 291 -16.66 26.45 -10.04
N LEU A 292 -17.98 26.67 -10.10
CA LEU A 292 -18.64 27.20 -11.29
C LEU A 292 -18.61 28.72 -11.25
N ILE A 293 -18.03 29.34 -12.27
CA ILE A 293 -18.05 30.79 -12.49
C ILE A 293 -18.85 31.04 -13.77
N LYS A 294 -19.68 32.08 -13.75
CA LYS A 294 -20.46 32.54 -14.90
C LYS A 294 -19.95 33.91 -15.31
#